data_AF-A0AAQ5XG58-F1
#
_entry.id   AF-A0AAQ5XG58-F1
#
_cell.length_a   1.000
_cell.length_b   1.000
_cell.length_c   1.000
_cell.angle_alpha   90.00
_cell.angle_beta   90.00
_cell.angle_gamma   90.00
#
_symmetry.space_group_name_H-M   'P 1'
#
loop_
_entity.id
_entity.type
_entity.pdbx_description
1 polymer ?
#
loop_
_entity_poly.entity_id
_entity_poly.type
_entity_poly.pdbx_seq_one_letter_code
_entity_poly.pdbx_strand_id
1 'polypeptide(L)'
;LWLVTELILAHSVSPVCRRFAKNLSPDKINLSTLKGEGQLTNLELDEEVLQSLLDLPTWLAINRVGCNKAAIRIPWTKLKTHPISLTLDKVVMEMSTCDEPRPPNGPSPIATASGQSEYGFAEKVVEGMSLSINSIVIRISAKAFNASFELSQLQVYSVNTSWSMSDLRFTRIQDPQRGEILTFKEISWQMIRIEADAIQSAEHEMLSAPIRLITNQSKIRVTLKRRIKDCNVVASKLILILDDLLWVLTDSQLKAMVQYAKSLSEAMEKSAQQRKSMATEDQVSSAPPSAQQVRTQQASTAADQSATMAKLFSAYDVCETSHHLQITHLDLHICDDIHAKDKVINKRVTGGAMQLSFSSITLDYYPFHRAGDSCVHWMHYSEATKTRESWARNLLDEFKSNVEMLKSAVRDQQAPAPAHSSPQHGKRTHTYSPPPQTPKTQLMSSSVVLRMADFSIYQVSTADQRRSSPKAMISCNKKSLYLPPEMPAIHVEFTEYYFPDGKDYPKQLNFFFLSR
;
A
#
# COMPACT_ATOMS: atom_id res chain seq x y z
N LEU A 1 24.82 -32.14 3.86
CA LEU A 1 23.99 -31.17 3.11
C LEU A 1 22.67 -31.79 2.67
N TRP A 2 22.68 -32.85 1.85
CA TRP A 2 21.46 -33.56 1.38
C TRP A 2 20.52 -34.03 2.52
N LEU A 3 21.03 -34.73 3.54
CA LEU A 3 20.28 -35.11 4.74
C LEU A 3 19.71 -33.91 5.53
N VAL A 4 20.46 -32.82 5.62
CA VAL A 4 20.03 -31.58 6.30
C VAL A 4 18.90 -30.90 5.53
N THR A 5 18.86 -31.05 4.21
CA THR A 5 17.84 -30.44 3.35
C THR A 5 16.56 -31.28 3.28
N GLU A 6 16.68 -32.62 3.35
CA GLU A 6 15.56 -33.53 3.58
C GLU A 6 14.92 -33.31 4.95
N LEU A 7 15.73 -33.07 6.00
CA LEU A 7 15.27 -32.66 7.32
C LEU A 7 14.51 -31.32 7.27
N ILE A 8 14.96 -30.33 6.50
CA ILE A 8 14.25 -29.04 6.33
C ILE A 8 12.92 -29.22 5.59
N LEU A 9 12.80 -30.09 4.59
CA LEU A 9 11.49 -30.35 3.97
C LEU A 9 10.54 -31.13 4.89
N ALA A 10 11.03 -32.18 5.53
CA ALA A 10 10.23 -33.02 6.40
C ALA A 10 9.83 -32.32 7.71
N HIS A 11 10.69 -31.46 8.26
CA HIS A 11 10.46 -30.74 9.52
C HIS A 11 10.05 -29.27 9.35
N SER A 12 10.24 -28.65 8.17
CA SER A 12 9.80 -27.26 7.95
C SER A 12 8.63 -27.17 6.97
N VAL A 13 8.61 -27.91 5.86
CA VAL A 13 7.50 -27.80 4.88
C VAL A 13 6.26 -28.58 5.32
N SER A 14 6.40 -29.81 5.83
CA SER A 14 5.24 -30.57 6.34
C SER A 14 4.56 -29.87 7.53
N PRO A 15 5.28 -29.36 8.56
CA PRO A 15 4.65 -28.60 9.64
C PRO A 15 4.09 -27.24 9.20
N VAL A 16 4.74 -26.53 8.27
CA VAL A 16 4.20 -25.29 7.68
C VAL A 16 2.92 -25.59 6.90
N CYS A 17 2.91 -26.58 6.01
CA CYS A 17 1.70 -26.96 5.28
C CYS A 17 0.57 -27.43 6.21
N ARG A 18 0.87 -28.19 7.27
CA ARG A 18 -0.12 -28.58 8.30
C ARG A 18 -0.68 -27.39 9.06
N ARG A 19 0.10 -26.31 9.22
CA ARG A 19 -0.35 -25.08 9.86
C ARG A 19 -1.33 -24.29 9.00
N PHE A 20 -1.22 -24.40 7.67
CA PHE A 20 -2.05 -23.65 6.73
C PHE A 20 -3.18 -24.47 6.09
N ALA A 21 -3.16 -25.80 6.18
CA ALA A 21 -4.15 -26.69 5.57
C ALA A 21 -4.86 -27.57 6.62
N LYS A 22 -6.20 -27.51 6.63
CA LYS A 22 -7.07 -28.27 7.54
C LYS A 22 -7.12 -29.76 7.23
N ASN A 23 -7.03 -30.11 5.94
CA ASN A 23 -7.35 -31.44 5.42
C ASN A 23 -6.14 -32.14 4.79
N LEU A 24 -4.94 -31.86 5.30
CA LEU A 24 -3.71 -32.47 4.80
C LEU A 24 -3.59 -33.91 5.27
N SER A 25 -3.64 -34.84 4.32
CA SER A 25 -3.48 -36.27 4.55
C SER A 25 -2.34 -36.83 3.67
N PRO A 26 -1.64 -37.91 4.09
CA PRO A 26 -0.47 -38.42 3.35
C PRO A 26 -0.76 -38.79 1.88
N ASP A 27 -1.97 -39.22 1.56
CA ASP A 27 -2.44 -39.57 0.22
C ASP A 27 -2.54 -38.36 -0.74
N LYS A 28 -2.69 -37.15 -0.20
CA LYS A 28 -2.71 -35.91 -0.98
C LYS A 28 -1.32 -35.36 -1.28
N ILE A 29 -0.27 -35.98 -0.74
CA ILE A 29 1.11 -35.51 -0.81
C ILE A 29 1.88 -36.35 -1.82
N ASN A 30 2.26 -35.74 -2.94
CA ASN A 30 3.19 -36.35 -3.90
C ASN A 30 4.54 -35.62 -3.80
N LEU A 31 5.57 -36.29 -3.28
CA LEU A 31 6.90 -35.71 -3.08
C LEU A 31 7.94 -36.51 -3.85
N SER A 32 8.77 -35.80 -4.59
CA SER A 32 10.02 -36.26 -5.17
C SER A 32 11.16 -35.46 -4.56
N THR A 33 11.55 -35.77 -3.32
CA THR A 33 12.56 -35.03 -2.53
C THR A 33 13.90 -34.89 -3.26
N LEU A 34 14.36 -35.98 -3.87
CA LEU A 34 15.55 -36.04 -4.72
C LEU A 34 15.50 -35.08 -5.91
N LYS A 35 14.32 -34.88 -6.51
CA LYS A 35 14.11 -33.95 -7.62
C LYS A 35 13.78 -32.53 -7.13
N GLY A 36 13.56 -32.35 -5.84
CA GLY A 36 13.13 -31.09 -5.23
C GLY A 36 11.70 -30.70 -5.63
N GLU A 37 10.85 -31.67 -5.96
CA GLU A 37 9.49 -31.42 -6.45
C GLU A 37 8.47 -31.96 -5.46
N GLY A 38 7.42 -31.19 -5.23
CA GLY A 38 6.30 -31.58 -4.39
C GLY A 38 4.99 -31.07 -4.95
N GLN A 39 3.93 -31.86 -4.81
CA GLN A 39 2.59 -31.50 -5.25
C GLN A 39 1.55 -31.92 -4.22
N LEU A 40 0.58 -31.05 -4.02
CA LEU A 40 -0.60 -31.22 -3.19
C LEU A 40 -1.84 -30.96 -4.05
N THR A 41 -2.92 -31.68 -3.79
CA THR A 41 -4.21 -31.49 -4.48
C THR A 41 -5.35 -31.37 -3.49
N ASN A 42 -6.38 -30.61 -3.87
CA ASN A 42 -7.63 -30.42 -3.13
C ASN A 42 -7.41 -30.06 -1.65
N LEU A 43 -6.59 -29.03 -1.45
CA LEU A 43 -6.30 -28.45 -0.14
C LEU A 43 -7.45 -27.54 0.30
N GLU A 44 -7.85 -27.70 1.55
CA GLU A 44 -8.69 -26.75 2.27
C GLU A 44 -7.80 -26.02 3.27
N LEU A 45 -7.72 -24.70 3.14
CA LEU A 45 -6.84 -23.88 3.94
C LEU A 45 -7.54 -23.40 5.21
N ASP A 46 -6.76 -23.13 6.25
CA ASP A 46 -7.27 -22.64 7.52
C ASP A 46 -7.60 -21.14 7.42
N GLU A 47 -8.87 -20.79 7.68
CA GLU A 47 -9.38 -19.43 7.48
C GLU A 47 -8.89 -18.49 8.57
N GLU A 48 -8.75 -18.93 9.83
CA GLU A 48 -8.28 -18.10 10.93
C GLU A 48 -6.81 -17.73 10.75
N VAL A 49 -6.02 -18.71 10.32
CA VAL A 49 -4.60 -18.54 9.99
C VAL A 49 -4.44 -17.59 8.80
N LEU A 50 -5.27 -17.72 7.76
CA LEU A 50 -5.23 -16.82 6.60
C LEU A 50 -5.74 -15.41 6.91
N GLN A 51 -6.82 -15.27 7.70
CA GLN A 51 -7.32 -13.97 8.15
C GLN A 51 -6.22 -13.21 8.91
N SER A 52 -5.51 -13.89 9.81
CA SER A 52 -4.43 -13.30 10.60
C SER A 52 -3.15 -13.04 9.80
N LEU A 53 -2.89 -13.83 8.76
CA LEU A 53 -1.74 -13.64 7.89
C LEU A 53 -1.92 -12.46 6.92
N LEU A 54 -3.12 -12.36 6.34
CA LEU A 54 -3.47 -11.30 5.38
C LEU A 54 -3.81 -9.98 6.07
N ASP A 55 -3.84 -9.98 7.40
CA ASP A 55 -4.31 -8.89 8.25
C ASP A 55 -5.66 -8.32 7.75
N LEU A 56 -6.63 -9.22 7.53
CA LEU A 56 -7.91 -8.81 6.99
C LEU A 56 -8.64 -7.89 7.97
N PRO A 57 -9.28 -6.81 7.48
CA PRO A 57 -9.99 -5.90 8.36
C PRO A 57 -11.15 -6.62 9.06
N THR A 58 -11.49 -6.17 10.27
CA THR A 58 -12.47 -6.88 11.14
C THR A 58 -13.90 -6.89 10.60
N TRP A 59 -14.20 -6.07 9.59
CA TRP A 59 -15.49 -6.09 8.88
C TRP A 59 -15.58 -7.17 7.79
N LEU A 60 -14.51 -7.91 7.48
CA LEU A 60 -14.50 -9.05 6.57
C LEU A 60 -14.20 -10.36 7.30
N ALA A 61 -14.91 -11.42 6.98
CA ALA A 61 -14.60 -12.79 7.40
C ALA A 61 -14.34 -13.69 6.20
N ILE A 62 -13.34 -14.55 6.31
CA ILE A 62 -13.15 -15.69 5.40
C ILE A 62 -14.01 -16.83 5.92
N ASN A 63 -14.93 -17.32 5.08
CA ASN A 63 -15.81 -18.44 5.40
C ASN A 63 -15.19 -19.77 4.95
N ARG A 64 -14.47 -19.76 3.83
CA ARG A 64 -13.86 -20.95 3.24
C ARG A 64 -12.74 -20.60 2.28
N VAL A 65 -11.68 -21.41 2.23
CA VAL A 65 -10.63 -21.29 1.21
C VAL A 65 -10.22 -22.67 0.69
N GLY A 66 -10.30 -22.84 -0.63
CA GLY A 66 -9.87 -24.05 -1.31
C GLY A 66 -8.75 -23.77 -2.32
N CYS A 67 -7.81 -24.70 -2.44
CA CYS A 67 -6.79 -24.72 -3.49
C CYS A 67 -6.76 -26.11 -4.16
N ASN A 68 -7.13 -26.17 -5.44
CA ASN A 68 -7.28 -27.46 -6.14
C ASN A 68 -5.94 -28.16 -6.38
N LYS A 69 -4.86 -27.41 -6.61
CA LYS A 69 -3.51 -27.93 -6.83
C LYS A 69 -2.49 -26.89 -6.40
N ALA A 70 -1.56 -27.32 -5.56
CA ALA A 70 -0.36 -26.57 -5.20
C ALA A 70 0.87 -27.42 -5.55
N ALA A 71 1.91 -26.80 -6.09
CA ALA A 71 3.18 -27.47 -6.31
C ALA A 71 4.34 -26.56 -5.92
N ILE A 72 5.44 -27.20 -5.53
CA ILE A 72 6.68 -26.57 -5.14
C ILE A 72 7.83 -27.21 -5.92
N ARG A 73 8.75 -26.39 -6.40
CA ARG A 73 9.99 -26.82 -7.06
C ARG A 73 11.19 -26.12 -6.45
N ILE A 74 12.16 -26.89 -5.99
CA ILE A 74 13.33 -26.42 -5.26
C ILE A 74 14.60 -26.76 -6.03
N PRO A 75 15.31 -25.76 -6.58
CA PRO A 75 16.56 -25.99 -7.31
C PRO A 75 17.74 -26.13 -6.32
N TRP A 76 17.87 -27.29 -5.66
CA TRP A 76 18.82 -27.54 -4.57
C TRP A 76 20.24 -27.03 -4.80
N THR A 77 20.81 -27.29 -5.97
CA THR A 77 22.19 -26.94 -6.32
C THR A 77 22.34 -25.49 -6.77
N LYS A 78 21.24 -24.77 -7.00
CA LYS A 78 21.20 -23.44 -7.58
C LYS A 78 20.41 -22.43 -6.74
N LEU A 79 20.20 -22.67 -5.45
CA LEU A 79 19.45 -21.78 -4.53
C LEU A 79 20.00 -20.35 -4.44
N LYS A 80 21.28 -20.13 -4.76
CA LYS A 80 21.88 -18.78 -4.81
C LYS A 80 21.44 -17.98 -6.04
N THR A 81 21.05 -18.67 -7.11
CA THR A 81 20.88 -18.09 -8.45
C THR A 81 19.48 -18.27 -9.01
N HIS A 82 18.75 -19.31 -8.58
CA HIS A 82 17.40 -19.66 -9.04
C HIS A 82 16.41 -19.66 -7.86
N PRO A 83 15.17 -19.18 -8.07
CA PRO A 83 14.14 -19.14 -7.04
C PRO A 83 13.60 -20.53 -6.70
N ILE A 84 13.14 -20.71 -5.47
CA ILE A 84 12.14 -21.75 -5.17
C ILE A 84 10.83 -21.30 -5.79
N SER A 85 10.22 -22.16 -6.59
CA SER A 85 8.98 -21.83 -7.31
C SER A 85 7.78 -22.50 -6.64
N LEU A 86 6.83 -21.68 -6.20
CA LEU A 86 5.51 -22.09 -5.75
C LEU A 86 4.49 -21.84 -6.86
N THR A 87 3.69 -22.84 -7.17
CA THR A 87 2.64 -22.74 -8.19
C THR A 87 1.32 -23.21 -7.62
N LEU A 88 0.29 -22.36 -7.67
CA LEU A 88 -1.08 -22.71 -7.35
C LEU A 88 -1.89 -22.67 -8.65
N ASP A 89 -2.77 -23.63 -8.86
CA ASP A 89 -3.61 -23.63 -10.07
C ASP A 89 -4.84 -22.73 -9.86
N LYS A 90 -5.79 -23.16 -9.03
CA LYS A 90 -7.00 -22.41 -8.71
C LYS A 90 -7.19 -22.27 -7.21
N VAL A 91 -7.23 -21.02 -6.75
CA VAL A 91 -7.59 -20.65 -5.37
C VAL A 91 -9.00 -20.07 -5.38
N VAL A 92 -9.89 -20.65 -4.60
CA VAL A 92 -11.26 -20.15 -4.41
C VAL A 92 -11.44 -19.76 -2.96
N MET A 93 -11.88 -18.53 -2.73
CA MET A 93 -12.09 -17.97 -1.40
C MET A 93 -13.51 -17.43 -1.30
N GLU A 94 -14.21 -17.82 -0.25
CA GLU A 94 -15.54 -17.33 0.09
C GLU A 94 -15.42 -16.46 1.33
N MET A 95 -15.93 -15.23 1.23
CA MET A 95 -15.91 -14.23 2.28
C MET A 95 -17.29 -13.66 2.54
N SER A 96 -17.49 -13.08 3.71
CA SER A 96 -18.68 -12.30 4.07
C SER A 96 -18.32 -10.98 4.74
N THR A 97 -19.18 -9.97 4.57
CA THR A 97 -19.10 -8.75 5.40
C THR A 97 -19.76 -8.99 6.74
N CYS A 98 -19.18 -8.47 7.82
CA CYS A 98 -19.70 -8.62 9.17
C CYS A 98 -20.49 -7.36 9.59
N ASP A 99 -21.73 -7.54 10.06
CA ASP A 99 -22.56 -6.44 10.60
C ASP A 99 -21.98 -5.89 11.92
N GLU A 100 -21.44 -6.79 12.74
CA GLU A 100 -20.60 -6.49 13.91
C GLU A 100 -19.15 -6.89 13.59
N PRO A 101 -18.17 -6.01 13.84
CA PRO A 101 -16.79 -6.31 13.51
C PRO A 101 -16.28 -7.49 14.35
N ARG A 102 -15.57 -8.42 13.71
CA ARG A 102 -14.89 -9.52 14.40
C ARG A 102 -13.89 -8.98 15.43
N PRO A 103 -13.46 -9.81 16.40
CA PRO A 103 -12.25 -9.51 17.17
C PRO A 103 -11.06 -9.26 16.24
N PRO A 104 -10.09 -8.41 16.62
CA PRO A 104 -8.87 -8.22 15.84
C PRO A 104 -8.13 -9.53 15.61
N ASN A 105 -7.37 -9.55 14.52
CA ASN A 105 -6.54 -10.68 14.18
C ASN A 105 -5.55 -10.98 15.32
N GLY A 106 -5.36 -12.26 15.62
CA GLY A 106 -4.32 -12.70 16.54
C GLY A 106 -2.92 -12.43 15.97
N PRO A 107 -1.84 -12.65 16.74
CA PRO A 107 -0.49 -12.50 16.24
C PRO A 107 -0.30 -13.36 14.99
N SER A 108 0.18 -12.75 13.89
CA SER A 108 0.33 -13.45 12.63
C SER A 108 1.15 -14.73 12.84
N PRO A 109 0.76 -15.87 12.26
CA PRO A 109 1.42 -17.15 12.49
C PRO A 109 2.90 -17.16 12.08
N ILE A 110 3.28 -16.26 11.17
CA ILE A 110 4.65 -16.10 10.66
C ILE A 110 5.46 -15.08 11.51
N ALA A 111 4.85 -14.41 12.49
CA ALA A 111 5.52 -13.38 13.31
C ALA A 111 6.62 -13.91 14.23
N THR A 112 6.83 -15.22 14.31
CA THR A 112 7.91 -15.86 15.08
C THR A 112 9.13 -16.15 14.21
N ALA A 113 10.02 -15.15 14.05
CA ALA A 113 11.49 -15.25 13.93
C ALA A 113 12.16 -14.00 13.31
N SER A 114 11.41 -13.10 12.68
CA SER A 114 11.98 -11.88 12.08
C SER A 114 12.28 -10.84 13.15
N GLY A 115 13.53 -10.85 13.64
CA GLY A 115 14.00 -9.88 14.63
C GLY A 115 15.15 -10.38 15.50
N GLN A 116 15.49 -11.67 15.44
CA GLN A 116 16.62 -12.24 16.20
C GLN A 116 17.74 -12.83 15.34
N SER A 117 17.56 -12.96 14.02
CA SER A 117 18.60 -13.43 13.10
C SER A 117 19.09 -12.31 12.17
N GLU A 118 20.40 -12.27 12.00
CA GLU A 118 21.05 -11.47 10.96
C GLU A 118 20.64 -11.97 9.57
N TYR A 119 20.49 -11.06 8.61
CA TYR A 119 20.14 -11.38 7.23
C TYR A 119 21.15 -12.35 6.60
N GLY A 120 20.77 -13.62 6.55
CA GLY A 120 21.63 -14.73 6.18
C GLY A 120 21.22 -15.40 4.87
N PHE A 121 21.65 -16.66 4.71
CA PHE A 121 21.33 -17.45 3.52
C PHE A 121 19.85 -17.84 3.47
N ALA A 122 19.24 -18.17 4.60
CA ALA A 122 17.83 -18.57 4.65
C ALA A 122 16.91 -17.42 4.21
N GLU A 123 17.18 -16.20 4.70
CA GLU A 123 16.46 -14.98 4.35
C GLU A 123 16.58 -14.68 2.86
N LYS A 124 17.78 -14.83 2.28
CA LYS A 124 18.01 -14.70 0.83
C LYS A 124 17.20 -15.70 0.01
N VAL A 125 17.06 -16.93 0.50
CA VAL A 125 16.29 -17.98 -0.18
C VAL A 125 14.79 -17.69 -0.10
N VAL A 126 14.26 -17.34 1.07
CA VAL A 126 12.83 -16.99 1.27
C VAL A 126 12.46 -15.75 0.47
N GLU A 127 13.31 -14.73 0.50
CA GLU A 127 13.11 -13.52 -0.28
C GLU A 127 13.15 -13.79 -1.79
N GLY A 128 14.03 -14.68 -2.23
CA GLY A 128 14.14 -15.08 -3.63
C GLY A 128 12.99 -15.94 -4.16
N MET A 129 12.06 -16.41 -3.32
CA MET A 129 10.96 -17.26 -3.76
C MET A 129 10.07 -16.59 -4.81
N SER A 130 9.61 -17.39 -5.77
CA SER A 130 8.62 -16.98 -6.78
C SER A 130 7.29 -17.70 -6.56
N LEU A 131 6.18 -17.01 -6.81
CA LEU A 131 4.82 -17.53 -6.73
C LEU A 131 4.11 -17.34 -8.06
N SER A 132 3.42 -18.35 -8.55
CA SER A 132 2.54 -18.28 -9.71
C SER A 132 1.17 -18.83 -9.34
N ILE A 133 0.10 -18.10 -9.67
CA ILE A 133 -1.28 -18.55 -9.46
C ILE A 133 -2.07 -18.41 -10.76
N ASN A 134 -2.62 -19.51 -11.29
CA ASN A 134 -3.34 -19.45 -12.57
C ASN A 134 -4.68 -18.70 -12.43
N SER A 135 -5.42 -18.96 -11.36
CA SER A 135 -6.72 -18.33 -11.11
C SER A 135 -6.98 -18.15 -9.61
N ILE A 136 -7.33 -16.93 -9.22
CA ILE A 136 -7.88 -16.61 -7.90
C ILE A 136 -9.31 -16.15 -8.11
N VAL A 137 -10.24 -16.72 -7.35
CA VAL A 137 -11.65 -16.34 -7.34
C VAL A 137 -12.06 -16.08 -5.91
N ILE A 138 -12.38 -14.83 -5.59
CA ILE A 138 -12.90 -14.42 -4.30
C ILE A 138 -14.38 -14.08 -4.49
N ARG A 139 -15.25 -14.68 -3.70
CA ARG A 139 -16.68 -14.40 -3.66
C ARG A 139 -16.99 -13.75 -2.32
N ILE A 140 -17.55 -12.55 -2.36
CA ILE A 140 -17.85 -11.76 -1.17
C ILE A 140 -19.37 -11.60 -1.10
N SER A 141 -19.97 -12.12 -0.04
CA SER A 141 -21.39 -11.90 0.26
C SER A 141 -21.51 -10.73 1.23
N ALA A 142 -22.18 -9.65 0.81
CA ALA A 142 -22.49 -8.51 1.65
C ALA A 142 -24.00 -8.39 1.89
N LYS A 143 -24.42 -7.52 2.81
CA LYS A 143 -25.83 -7.31 3.13
C LYS A 143 -26.67 -6.83 1.93
N ALA A 144 -26.10 -5.94 1.11
CA ALA A 144 -26.81 -5.29 0.02
C ALA A 144 -26.46 -5.85 -1.38
N PHE A 145 -25.34 -6.56 -1.52
CA PHE A 145 -24.82 -7.02 -2.80
C PHE A 145 -23.95 -8.27 -2.64
N ASN A 146 -23.83 -9.03 -3.72
CA ASN A 146 -22.77 -10.03 -3.86
C ASN A 146 -21.70 -9.46 -4.77
N ALA A 147 -20.43 -9.62 -4.39
CA ALA A 147 -19.29 -9.23 -5.21
C ALA A 147 -18.41 -10.43 -5.56
N SER A 148 -17.78 -10.36 -6.73
CA SER A 148 -16.76 -11.31 -7.15
C SER A 148 -15.49 -10.56 -7.55
N PHE A 149 -14.36 -11.11 -7.15
CA PHE A 149 -13.04 -10.66 -7.59
C PHE A 149 -12.33 -11.86 -8.21
N GLU A 150 -12.09 -11.79 -9.51
CA GLU A 150 -11.33 -12.78 -10.25
C GLU A 150 -9.99 -12.19 -10.68
N LEU A 151 -8.91 -12.92 -10.44
CA LEU A 151 -7.58 -12.54 -10.88
C LEU A 151 -6.93 -13.74 -11.59
N SER A 152 -6.40 -13.49 -12.79
CA SER A 152 -5.82 -14.53 -13.66
C SER A 152 -4.33 -14.33 -13.87
N GLN A 153 -3.59 -15.45 -13.88
CA GLN A 153 -2.17 -15.51 -14.15
C GLN A 153 -1.33 -14.58 -13.24
N LEU A 154 -1.58 -14.64 -11.93
CA LEU A 154 -0.74 -13.93 -10.96
C LEU A 154 0.67 -14.49 -10.99
N GLN A 155 1.66 -13.62 -11.02
CA GLN A 155 3.06 -13.97 -10.85
C GLN A 155 3.70 -13.00 -9.84
N VAL A 156 4.53 -13.53 -8.96
CA VAL A 156 5.34 -12.77 -8.01
C VAL A 156 6.76 -13.28 -8.13
N TYR A 157 7.70 -12.42 -8.48
CA TYR A 157 9.10 -12.81 -8.70
C TYR A 157 10.08 -11.69 -8.36
N SER A 158 11.33 -12.09 -8.15
CA SER A 158 12.43 -11.15 -7.90
C SER A 158 12.97 -10.61 -9.23
N VAL A 159 13.29 -9.32 -9.27
CA VAL A 159 13.81 -8.62 -10.44
C VAL A 159 15.07 -7.84 -10.09
N ASN A 160 15.86 -7.45 -11.08
CA ASN A 160 16.98 -6.53 -10.85
C ASN A 160 16.50 -5.06 -10.86
N THR A 161 17.45 -4.13 -10.76
CA THR A 161 17.22 -2.69 -10.81
C THR A 161 16.65 -2.18 -12.13
N SER A 162 16.78 -2.95 -13.22
CA SER A 162 16.19 -2.66 -14.53
C SER A 162 14.80 -3.28 -14.70
N TRP A 163 14.22 -3.84 -13.62
CA TRP A 163 12.93 -4.53 -13.64
C TRP A 163 12.88 -5.72 -14.60
N SER A 164 14.01 -6.41 -14.78
CA SER A 164 14.08 -7.64 -15.56
C SER A 164 14.37 -8.85 -14.67
N MET A 165 13.80 -9.99 -15.03
CA MET A 165 14.16 -11.26 -14.40
C MET A 165 15.66 -11.53 -14.59
N SER A 166 16.33 -11.98 -13.53
CA SER A 166 17.76 -12.27 -13.53
C SER A 166 18.13 -13.22 -12.39
N ASP A 167 19.40 -13.61 -12.34
CA ASP A 167 19.97 -14.36 -11.22
C ASP A 167 19.71 -13.63 -9.89
N LEU A 168 19.23 -14.35 -8.88
CA LEU A 168 18.87 -13.80 -7.56
C LEU A 168 19.97 -12.95 -6.90
N ARG A 169 21.25 -13.15 -7.27
CA ARG A 169 22.35 -12.32 -6.76
C ARG A 169 22.28 -10.86 -7.21
N PHE A 170 21.64 -10.60 -8.36
CA PHE A 170 21.48 -9.26 -8.93
C PHE A 170 20.12 -8.63 -8.61
N THR A 171 19.26 -9.31 -7.84
CA THR A 171 17.94 -8.80 -7.42
C THR A 171 17.98 -8.07 -6.07
N ARG A 172 19.18 -7.78 -5.57
CA ARG A 172 19.42 -7.13 -4.29
C ARG A 172 20.67 -6.26 -4.32
N ILE A 173 20.64 -5.14 -3.60
CA ILE A 173 21.78 -4.22 -3.44
C ILE A 173 22.05 -4.07 -1.95
N GLN A 174 23.24 -4.43 -1.50
CA GLN A 174 23.64 -4.32 -0.11
C GLN A 174 24.57 -3.12 0.08
N ASP A 175 24.31 -2.31 1.11
CA ASP A 175 25.26 -1.32 1.61
C ASP A 175 25.74 -1.76 3.01
N PRO A 176 26.94 -2.38 3.10
CA PRO A 176 27.51 -2.79 4.37
C PRO A 176 27.80 -1.63 5.34
N GLN A 177 28.04 -0.41 4.83
CA GLN A 177 28.35 0.73 5.69
C GLN A 177 27.09 1.24 6.40
N ARG A 178 25.96 1.26 5.69
CA ARG A 178 24.65 1.60 6.26
C ARG A 178 24.03 0.45 7.05
N GLY A 179 24.46 -0.79 6.77
CA GLY A 179 23.85 -1.99 7.33
C GLY A 179 22.46 -2.23 6.75
N GLU A 180 22.25 -1.86 5.48
CA GLU A 180 20.96 -1.87 4.80
C GLU A 180 21.01 -2.67 3.50
N ILE A 181 19.87 -3.21 3.09
CA ILE A 181 19.71 -3.95 1.84
C ILE A 181 18.42 -3.52 1.11
N LEU A 182 18.53 -3.34 -0.20
CA LEU A 182 17.42 -3.09 -1.12
C LEU A 182 17.11 -4.36 -1.90
N THR A 183 15.82 -4.65 -2.05
CA THR A 183 15.34 -5.84 -2.75
C THR A 183 14.16 -5.47 -3.63
N PHE A 184 14.05 -6.12 -4.80
CA PHE A 184 13.11 -5.71 -5.85
C PHE A 184 12.24 -6.89 -6.25
N LYS A 185 10.91 -6.69 -6.21
CA LYS A 185 9.93 -7.68 -6.64
C LYS A 185 8.92 -7.07 -7.60
N GLU A 186 8.50 -7.86 -8.56
CA GLU A 186 7.38 -7.53 -9.43
C GLU A 186 6.25 -8.53 -9.17
N ILE A 187 5.04 -8.00 -9.04
CA ILE A 187 3.79 -8.74 -8.97
C ILE A 187 3.03 -8.40 -10.23
N SER A 188 2.74 -9.35 -11.10
CA SER A 188 2.03 -9.09 -12.36
C SER A 188 0.86 -10.04 -12.53
N TRP A 189 -0.17 -9.61 -13.24
CA TRP A 189 -1.32 -10.46 -13.58
C TRP A 189 -1.84 -10.12 -14.97
N GLN A 190 -2.54 -11.06 -15.59
CA GLN A 190 -3.07 -10.86 -16.94
C GLN A 190 -4.43 -10.16 -16.94
N MET A 191 -5.27 -10.46 -15.94
CA MET A 191 -6.63 -9.94 -15.88
C MET A 191 -7.08 -9.82 -14.43
N ILE A 192 -7.73 -8.71 -14.09
CA ILE A 192 -8.60 -8.56 -12.93
C ILE A 192 -10.02 -8.31 -13.42
N ARG A 193 -10.98 -8.97 -12.79
CA ARG A 193 -12.40 -8.73 -13.00
C ARG A 193 -13.06 -8.56 -11.65
N ILE A 194 -13.70 -7.42 -11.48
CA ILE A 194 -14.49 -7.07 -10.30
C ILE A 194 -15.93 -7.00 -10.75
N GLU A 195 -16.81 -7.74 -10.08
CA GLU A 195 -18.24 -7.64 -10.28
C GLU A 195 -18.95 -7.38 -8.97
N ALA A 196 -20.04 -6.61 -9.04
CA ALA A 196 -20.96 -6.44 -7.92
C ALA A 196 -22.39 -6.45 -8.45
N ASP A 197 -23.25 -7.28 -7.84
CA ASP A 197 -24.65 -7.41 -8.20
C ASP A 197 -25.53 -7.27 -6.95
N ALA A 198 -26.65 -6.56 -7.09
CA ALA A 198 -27.56 -6.30 -5.98
C ALA A 198 -28.24 -7.59 -5.56
N ILE A 199 -28.41 -7.79 -4.25
CA ILE A 199 -29.27 -8.87 -3.76
C ILE A 199 -30.71 -8.40 -3.96
N GLN A 200 -31.49 -9.13 -4.76
CA GLN A 200 -32.92 -8.85 -4.99
C GLN A 200 -33.63 -8.82 -3.63
N SER A 201 -34.03 -7.63 -3.17
CA SER A 201 -34.85 -7.46 -1.98
C SER A 201 -36.30 -7.34 -2.42
N ALA A 202 -37.21 -8.07 -1.77
CA ALA A 202 -38.64 -8.07 -2.09
C ALA A 202 -39.33 -6.71 -1.84
N GLU A 203 -38.64 -5.77 -1.20
CA GLU A 203 -39.19 -4.47 -0.78
C GLU A 203 -38.73 -3.29 -1.66
N HIS A 204 -37.73 -3.49 -2.53
CA HIS A 204 -37.31 -2.50 -3.51
C HIS A 204 -37.24 -3.19 -4.86
N GLU A 205 -37.95 -2.67 -5.86
CA GLU A 205 -37.69 -2.95 -7.28
C GLU A 205 -36.28 -2.42 -7.63
N MET A 206 -35.24 -3.03 -7.06
CA MET A 206 -33.86 -2.69 -7.35
C MET A 206 -33.57 -3.21 -8.75
N LEU A 207 -33.35 -2.26 -9.65
CA LEU A 207 -32.76 -2.50 -10.95
C LEU A 207 -31.43 -3.24 -10.72
N SER A 208 -31.41 -4.56 -10.95
CA SER A 208 -30.22 -5.41 -10.98
C SER A 208 -29.36 -4.96 -12.17
N ALA A 209 -28.54 -3.95 -11.93
CA ALA A 209 -27.57 -3.46 -12.89
C ALA A 209 -26.18 -3.89 -12.39
N PRO A 210 -25.71 -5.11 -12.74
CA PRO A 210 -24.43 -5.59 -12.28
C PRO A 210 -23.33 -4.64 -12.73
N ILE A 211 -22.51 -4.20 -11.79
CA ILE A 211 -21.32 -3.38 -12.07
C ILE A 211 -20.20 -4.34 -12.39
N ARG A 212 -19.49 -4.08 -13.50
CA ARG A 212 -18.33 -4.86 -13.92
C ARG A 212 -17.19 -3.91 -14.24
N LEU A 213 -16.03 -4.19 -13.67
CA LEU A 213 -14.75 -3.60 -14.05
C LEU A 213 -13.83 -4.73 -14.47
N ILE A 214 -13.25 -4.62 -15.66
CA ILE A 214 -12.22 -5.54 -16.12
C ILE A 214 -10.98 -4.70 -16.43
N THR A 215 -9.85 -5.10 -15.85
CA THR A 215 -8.55 -4.54 -16.20
C THR A 215 -7.67 -5.66 -16.76
N ASN A 216 -6.89 -5.34 -17.77
CA ASN A 216 -5.91 -6.24 -18.37
C ASN A 216 -4.50 -5.90 -17.86
N GLN A 217 -3.59 -6.85 -18.05
CA GLN A 217 -2.12 -6.76 -17.88
C GLN A 217 -1.67 -5.60 -16.99
N SER A 218 -1.57 -5.87 -15.70
CA SER A 218 -1.15 -4.85 -14.75
C SER A 218 -0.10 -5.43 -13.83
N LYS A 219 0.66 -4.54 -13.20
CA LYS A 219 1.77 -4.94 -12.35
C LYS A 219 1.98 -3.99 -11.19
N ILE A 220 2.46 -4.55 -10.08
CA ILE A 220 2.95 -3.83 -8.92
C ILE A 220 4.44 -4.06 -8.83
N ARG A 221 5.17 -2.96 -8.74
CA ARG A 221 6.61 -2.94 -8.52
C ARG A 221 6.87 -2.60 -7.06
N VAL A 222 7.64 -3.45 -6.39
CA VAL A 222 7.94 -3.33 -4.97
C VAL A 222 9.45 -3.21 -4.79
N THR A 223 9.89 -2.13 -4.14
CA THR A 223 11.24 -2.00 -3.62
C THR A 223 11.17 -1.98 -2.10
N LEU A 224 11.87 -2.90 -1.44
CA LEU A 224 11.93 -2.98 0.01
C LEU A 224 13.32 -2.60 0.48
N LYS A 225 13.39 -1.70 1.46
CA LYS A 225 14.60 -1.37 2.20
C LYS A 225 14.53 -2.01 3.57
N ARG A 226 15.50 -2.85 3.89
CA ARG A 226 15.59 -3.56 5.18
C ARG A 226 16.93 -3.32 5.85
N ARG A 227 16.94 -3.39 7.17
CA ARG A 227 18.17 -3.44 7.95
C ARG A 227 18.70 -4.87 7.98
N ILE A 228 20.01 -5.04 7.79
CA ILE A 228 20.66 -6.36 7.72
C ILE A 228 20.67 -7.05 9.09
N LYS A 229 20.82 -6.28 10.16
CA LYS A 229 20.99 -6.81 11.53
C LYS A 229 19.78 -7.60 12.03
N ASP A 230 18.58 -7.12 11.73
CA ASP A 230 17.32 -7.62 12.32
C ASP A 230 16.23 -7.88 11.26
N CYS A 231 16.55 -7.68 9.97
CA CYS A 231 15.62 -7.77 8.83
C CYS A 231 14.41 -6.84 8.90
N ASN A 232 14.42 -5.84 9.79
CA ASN A 232 13.32 -4.90 9.93
C ASN A 232 13.17 -4.04 8.67
N VAL A 233 11.94 -3.83 8.24
CA VAL A 233 11.61 -2.96 7.11
C VAL A 233 11.81 -1.51 7.54
N VAL A 234 12.70 -0.81 6.84
CA VAL A 234 13.00 0.61 7.07
C VAL A 234 12.07 1.48 6.22
N ALA A 235 11.89 1.12 4.95
CA ALA A 235 11.01 1.81 4.02
C ALA A 235 10.58 0.88 2.89
N SER A 236 9.45 1.19 2.25
CA SER A 236 8.95 0.48 1.07
C SER A 236 8.46 1.43 -0.01
N LYS A 237 8.71 1.09 -1.26
CA LYS A 237 8.18 1.80 -2.42
C LYS A 237 7.31 0.86 -3.23
N LEU A 238 6.03 1.18 -3.38
CA LEU A 238 5.08 0.39 -4.17
C LEU A 238 4.58 1.22 -5.35
N ILE A 239 4.65 0.66 -6.56
CA ILE A 239 4.16 1.32 -7.78
C ILE A 239 3.19 0.37 -8.49
N LEU A 240 1.90 0.68 -8.45
CA LEU A 240 0.86 0.04 -9.24
C LEU A 240 0.81 0.69 -10.63
N ILE A 241 0.98 -0.12 -11.66
CA ILE A 241 0.96 0.29 -13.06
C ILE A 241 -0.23 -0.40 -13.73
N LEU A 242 -1.16 0.41 -14.21
CA LEU A 242 -2.32 0.02 -14.99
C LEU A 242 -2.14 0.59 -16.40
N ASP A 243 -2.36 -0.23 -17.43
CA ASP A 243 -2.29 0.22 -18.82
C ASP A 243 -3.60 0.95 -19.19
N ASP A 244 -4.28 0.51 -20.25
CA ASP A 244 -5.49 1.15 -20.75
C ASP A 244 -6.72 0.61 -20.02
N LEU A 245 -7.43 1.51 -19.33
CA LEU A 245 -8.65 1.21 -18.62
C LEU A 245 -9.84 1.76 -19.40
N LEU A 246 -10.77 0.87 -19.77
CA LEU A 246 -12.08 1.26 -20.29
C LEU A 246 -13.13 0.89 -19.27
N TRP A 247 -13.91 1.88 -18.84
CA TRP A 247 -15.03 1.62 -17.96
C TRP A 247 -16.31 2.22 -18.53
N VAL A 248 -17.31 1.36 -18.73
CA VAL A 248 -18.63 1.75 -19.24
C VAL A 248 -19.62 1.59 -18.10
N LEU A 249 -20.29 2.68 -17.74
CA LEU A 249 -21.25 2.74 -16.66
C LEU A 249 -22.53 3.42 -17.15
N THR A 250 -23.66 2.91 -16.71
CA THR A 250 -24.96 3.57 -16.85
C THR A 250 -25.30 4.41 -15.62
N ASP A 251 -26.29 5.30 -15.72
CA ASP A 251 -26.81 6.06 -14.57
C ASP A 251 -27.26 5.14 -13.42
N SER A 252 -27.97 4.04 -13.70
CA SER A 252 -28.39 3.06 -12.70
C SER A 252 -27.21 2.34 -12.06
N GLN A 253 -26.17 1.98 -12.83
CA GLN A 253 -24.94 1.39 -12.28
C GLN A 253 -24.19 2.38 -11.39
N LEU A 254 -24.10 3.66 -11.77
CA LEU A 254 -23.46 4.69 -10.95
C LEU A 254 -24.21 4.90 -9.63
N LYS A 255 -25.55 4.94 -9.68
CA LYS A 255 -26.41 5.00 -8.48
C LYS A 255 -26.20 3.76 -7.59
N ALA A 256 -26.15 2.56 -8.18
CA ALA A 256 -25.89 1.32 -7.46
C ALA A 256 -24.52 1.34 -6.77
N MET A 257 -23.46 1.84 -7.43
CA MET A 257 -22.14 1.97 -6.83
C MET A 257 -22.16 2.85 -5.57
N VAL A 258 -22.88 3.98 -5.59
CA VAL A 258 -22.99 4.86 -4.42
C VAL A 258 -23.69 4.13 -3.26
N GLN A 259 -24.72 3.34 -3.54
CA GLN A 259 -25.41 2.55 -2.51
C GLN A 259 -24.52 1.44 -1.95
N TYR A 260 -23.76 0.74 -2.79
CA TYR A 260 -22.81 -0.30 -2.35
C TYR A 260 -21.70 0.31 -1.47
N ALA A 261 -21.16 1.45 -1.89
CA ALA A 261 -20.16 2.19 -1.11
C ALA A 261 -20.71 2.62 0.25
N LYS A 262 -21.97 3.10 0.31
CA LYS A 262 -22.63 3.46 1.57
C LYS A 262 -22.81 2.24 2.48
N SER A 263 -23.33 1.13 1.94
CA SER A 263 -23.50 -0.12 2.70
C SER A 263 -22.17 -0.65 3.26
N LEU A 264 -21.07 -0.51 2.50
CA LEU A 264 -19.75 -0.94 2.93
C LEU A 264 -19.16 0.01 3.98
N SER A 265 -19.38 1.32 3.83
CA SER A 265 -18.89 2.35 4.74
C SER A 265 -19.37 2.14 6.17
N GLU A 266 -20.63 1.71 6.36
CA GLU A 266 -21.18 1.43 7.69
C GLU A 266 -20.39 0.33 8.41
N ALA A 267 -20.06 -0.76 7.72
CA ALA A 267 -19.25 -1.85 8.28
C ALA A 267 -17.80 -1.41 8.54
N MET A 268 -17.21 -0.65 7.61
CA MET A 268 -15.86 -0.11 7.76
C MET A 268 -15.75 0.87 8.95
N GLU A 269 -16.76 1.69 9.18
CA GLU A 269 -16.78 2.68 10.27
C GLU A 269 -16.84 1.99 11.63
N LYS A 270 -17.70 0.97 11.80
CA LYS A 270 -17.74 0.16 13.03
C LYS A 270 -16.39 -0.51 13.32
N SER A 271 -15.74 -1.06 12.29
CA SER A 271 -14.39 -1.65 12.41
C SER A 271 -13.34 -0.59 12.78
N ALA A 272 -13.43 0.62 12.24
CA ALA A 272 -12.54 1.72 12.60
C ALA A 272 -12.75 2.18 14.05
N GLN A 273 -13.99 2.24 14.54
CA GLN A 273 -14.31 2.57 15.93
C GLN A 273 -13.74 1.54 16.91
N GLN A 274 -13.88 0.25 16.61
CA GLN A 274 -13.27 -0.83 17.39
C GLN A 274 -11.75 -0.69 17.50
N ARG A 275 -11.06 -0.37 16.40
CA ARG A 275 -9.61 -0.13 16.42
C ARG A 275 -9.23 1.07 17.29
N LYS A 276 -10.02 2.16 17.23
CA LYS A 276 -9.80 3.35 18.07
C LYS A 276 -9.97 3.05 19.56
N SER A 277 -10.99 2.28 19.95
CA SER A 277 -11.19 1.93 21.36
C SER A 277 -10.04 1.09 21.92
N MET A 278 -9.53 0.13 21.14
CA MET A 278 -8.42 -0.75 21.57
C MET A 278 -7.06 -0.05 21.62
N ALA A 279 -6.78 0.87 20.69
CA ALA A 279 -5.54 1.66 20.71
C ALA A 279 -5.40 2.57 21.95
N THR A 280 -6.52 2.90 22.60
CA THR A 280 -6.54 3.69 23.84
C THR A 280 -6.13 2.85 25.06
N GLU A 281 -6.28 1.52 25.00
CA GLU A 281 -5.89 0.60 26.08
C GLU A 281 -4.42 0.19 26.01
N ASP A 282 -3.82 0.11 24.81
CA ASP A 282 -2.43 -0.35 24.61
C ASP A 282 -1.34 0.70 24.92
N GLN A 283 -1.69 1.98 25.15
CA GLN A 283 -0.71 3.05 25.45
C GLN A 283 -0.04 2.96 26.83
N VAL A 284 -0.37 1.96 27.67
CA VAL A 284 0.17 1.82 29.03
C VAL A 284 1.46 0.97 29.09
N SER A 285 1.91 0.35 28.00
CA SER A 285 3.06 -0.56 28.06
C SER A 285 3.91 -0.57 26.78
N SER A 286 5.03 0.18 26.79
CA SER A 286 6.36 -0.33 26.40
C SER A 286 7.41 0.78 26.33
N ALA A 287 8.55 0.55 26.98
CA ALA A 287 9.74 1.40 26.90
C ALA A 287 10.67 0.95 25.76
N PRO A 288 11.44 1.86 25.12
CA PRO A 288 12.32 1.49 24.02
C PRO A 288 13.67 0.92 24.51
N PRO A 289 14.23 -0.12 23.87
CA PRO A 289 15.55 -0.65 24.23
C PRO A 289 16.69 0.19 23.64
N SER A 290 17.66 0.52 24.49
CA SER A 290 18.90 1.21 24.15
C SER A 290 19.93 0.26 23.48
N ALA A 291 20.48 0.67 22.35
CA ALA A 291 21.51 -0.09 21.62
C ALA A 291 22.93 0.44 21.91
N GLN A 292 23.81 -0.43 22.43
CA GLN A 292 25.27 -0.21 22.45
C GLN A 292 25.89 -0.67 21.12
N GLN A 293 26.78 0.16 20.56
CA GLN A 293 27.58 -0.15 19.38
C GLN A 293 29.00 -0.55 19.77
N VAL A 294 29.48 -1.66 19.23
CA VAL A 294 30.91 -2.04 19.21
C VAL A 294 31.36 -1.99 17.75
N ARG A 295 32.46 -1.26 17.50
CA ARG A 295 33.04 -1.05 16.16
C ARG A 295 34.32 -1.88 16.04
N THR A 296 34.42 -2.66 14.98
CA THR A 296 35.67 -3.33 14.57
C THR A 296 36.05 -2.87 13.17
N GLN A 297 37.29 -2.43 12.99
CA GLN A 297 37.88 -1.99 11.72
C GLN A 297 38.70 -3.11 11.09
N GLN A 298 38.65 -3.28 9.76
CA GLN A 298 39.80 -3.79 8.98
C GLN A 298 39.75 -3.49 7.46
N ALA A 299 40.85 -2.88 6.99
CA ALA A 299 41.59 -2.88 5.70
C ALA A 299 40.84 -2.98 4.33
N SER A 300 40.79 -1.93 3.49
CA SER A 300 41.81 -1.24 2.65
C SER A 300 42.03 -1.75 1.21
N THR A 301 41.43 -2.88 0.80
CA THR A 301 41.21 -3.22 -0.63
C THR A 301 39.71 -3.38 -0.98
N ALA A 302 38.87 -3.55 0.04
CA ALA A 302 37.41 -3.54 -0.05
C ALA A 302 36.80 -2.12 -0.21
N ALA A 303 37.60 -1.06 -0.08
CA ALA A 303 37.11 0.32 -0.05
C ALA A 303 36.49 0.76 -1.39
N ASP A 304 37.10 0.42 -2.53
CA ASP A 304 36.62 0.83 -3.86
C ASP A 304 35.37 0.07 -4.31
N GLN A 305 35.29 -1.24 -4.01
CA GLN A 305 34.08 -2.03 -4.25
C GLN A 305 32.94 -1.60 -3.32
N SER A 306 33.25 -1.33 -2.04
CA SER A 306 32.27 -0.79 -1.09
C SER A 306 31.78 0.60 -1.52
N ALA A 307 32.64 1.47 -2.05
CA ALA A 307 32.24 2.78 -2.55
C ALA A 307 31.38 2.67 -3.83
N THR A 308 31.68 1.72 -4.71
CA THR A 308 30.87 1.44 -5.90
C THR A 308 29.47 0.93 -5.53
N MET A 309 29.39 0.01 -4.56
CA MET A 309 28.12 -0.50 -4.05
C MET A 309 27.34 0.57 -3.28
N ALA A 310 27.99 1.43 -2.50
CA ALA A 310 27.34 2.56 -1.84
C ALA A 310 26.77 3.59 -2.83
N LYS A 311 27.48 3.87 -3.93
CA LYS A 311 26.97 4.71 -5.03
C LYS A 311 25.77 4.06 -5.71
N LEU A 312 25.87 2.76 -6.03
CA LEU A 312 24.76 2.01 -6.62
C LEU A 312 23.54 2.02 -5.69
N PHE A 313 23.73 1.73 -4.40
CA PHE A 313 22.66 1.78 -3.40
C PHE A 313 22.01 3.15 -3.36
N SER A 314 22.81 4.23 -3.30
CA SER A 314 22.31 5.61 -3.26
C SER A 314 21.48 5.98 -4.50
N ALA A 315 21.77 5.40 -5.67
CA ALA A 315 21.00 5.64 -6.89
C ALA A 315 19.60 5.00 -6.86
N TYR A 316 19.38 3.99 -6.02
CA TYR A 316 18.10 3.27 -5.88
C TYR A 316 17.53 3.37 -4.45
N ASP A 317 18.07 4.24 -3.61
CA ASP A 317 17.70 4.34 -2.20
C ASP A 317 16.22 4.70 -2.07
N VAL A 318 15.56 4.10 -1.07
CA VAL A 318 14.19 4.40 -0.70
C VAL A 318 14.24 5.24 0.55
N CYS A 319 14.20 6.57 0.38
CA CYS A 319 14.33 7.53 1.48
C CYS A 319 13.17 7.47 2.46
N GLU A 320 11.95 7.20 1.96
CA GLU A 320 10.74 7.06 2.77
C GLU A 320 9.74 6.10 2.13
N THR A 321 8.80 5.61 2.94
CA THR A 321 7.72 4.75 2.46
C THR A 321 6.79 5.54 1.53
N SER A 322 6.46 4.97 0.38
CA SER A 322 5.66 5.63 -0.65
C SER A 322 4.84 4.65 -1.49
N HIS A 323 3.66 5.10 -1.91
CA HIS A 323 2.72 4.33 -2.72
C HIS A 323 2.37 5.14 -3.96
N HIS A 324 2.42 4.50 -5.12
CA HIS A 324 2.27 5.15 -6.41
C HIS A 324 1.28 4.39 -7.27
N LEU A 325 0.43 5.11 -7.98
CA LEU A 325 -0.45 4.59 -9.02
C LEU A 325 -0.13 5.33 -10.32
N GLN A 326 0.01 4.57 -11.41
CA GLN A 326 0.19 5.07 -12.76
C GLN A 326 -0.84 4.42 -13.66
N ILE A 327 -1.63 5.24 -14.34
CA ILE A 327 -2.61 4.81 -15.35
C ILE A 327 -2.23 5.46 -16.67
N THR A 328 -1.98 4.67 -17.71
CA THR A 328 -1.60 5.17 -19.03
C THR A 328 -2.76 5.91 -19.67
N HIS A 329 -3.90 5.24 -19.84
CA HIS A 329 -5.13 5.82 -20.36
C HIS A 329 -6.34 5.33 -19.57
N LEU A 330 -7.28 6.24 -19.29
CA LEU A 330 -8.58 5.91 -18.71
C LEU A 330 -9.68 6.53 -19.57
N ASP A 331 -10.47 5.67 -20.20
CA ASP A 331 -11.69 6.05 -20.91
C ASP A 331 -12.91 5.64 -20.09
N LEU A 332 -13.67 6.64 -19.65
CA LEU A 332 -14.92 6.46 -18.94
C LEU A 332 -16.09 6.81 -19.88
N HIS A 333 -17.00 5.86 -20.07
CA HIS A 333 -18.22 6.04 -20.83
C HIS A 333 -19.41 6.04 -19.88
N ILE A 334 -20.12 7.17 -19.80
CA ILE A 334 -21.35 7.32 -19.02
C ILE A 334 -22.53 7.25 -19.99
N CYS A 335 -23.36 6.23 -19.86
CA CYS A 335 -24.45 5.92 -20.78
C CYS A 335 -25.83 6.11 -20.13
N ASP A 336 -26.81 6.52 -20.92
CA ASP A 336 -28.22 6.57 -20.52
C ASP A 336 -28.83 5.16 -20.41
N ASP A 337 -29.74 4.98 -19.44
CA ASP A 337 -30.46 3.72 -19.23
C ASP A 337 -31.65 3.61 -20.17
N ILE A 338 -31.47 3.00 -21.34
CA ILE A 338 -32.51 2.86 -22.39
C ILE A 338 -33.83 2.26 -21.85
N HIS A 339 -33.80 1.53 -20.72
CA HIS A 339 -34.96 0.87 -20.12
C HIS A 339 -35.52 1.54 -18.84
N ALA A 340 -34.92 2.62 -18.32
CA ALA A 340 -35.43 3.29 -17.12
C ALA A 340 -36.66 4.14 -17.45
N LYS A 341 -37.82 3.81 -16.85
CA LYS A 341 -39.10 4.56 -16.99
C LYS A 341 -39.13 5.83 -16.13
N ASP A 342 -38.09 6.65 -16.17
CA ASP A 342 -38.07 7.88 -15.39
C ASP A 342 -38.61 9.06 -16.22
N LYS A 343 -39.77 9.61 -15.80
CA LYS A 343 -40.53 10.67 -16.49
C LYS A 343 -40.11 12.10 -16.09
N VAL A 344 -39.09 12.27 -15.25
CA VAL A 344 -39.00 13.48 -14.41
C VAL A 344 -38.03 14.57 -14.90
N ILE A 345 -37.25 14.36 -15.97
CA ILE A 345 -36.33 15.42 -16.46
C ILE A 345 -36.56 15.70 -17.95
N ASN A 346 -37.16 16.85 -18.26
CA ASN A 346 -37.38 17.40 -19.62
C ASN A 346 -36.10 17.68 -20.43
N LYS A 347 -34.92 17.21 -19.99
CA LYS A 347 -33.61 17.34 -20.65
C LYS A 347 -32.88 16.00 -20.82
N ARG A 348 -33.59 14.88 -20.69
CA ARG A 348 -33.00 13.56 -20.93
C ARG A 348 -32.76 13.35 -22.43
N VAL A 349 -31.53 13.02 -22.79
CA VAL A 349 -31.17 12.61 -24.15
C VAL A 349 -31.24 11.09 -24.19
N THR A 350 -32.33 10.53 -24.71
CA THR A 350 -32.56 9.08 -24.76
C THR A 350 -31.44 8.38 -25.52
N GLY A 351 -30.82 7.38 -24.89
CA GLY A 351 -29.69 6.66 -25.48
C GLY A 351 -28.43 7.50 -25.66
N GLY A 352 -28.31 8.59 -24.90
CA GLY A 352 -27.13 9.43 -24.88
C GLY A 352 -25.92 8.73 -24.23
N ALA A 353 -24.73 8.99 -24.76
CA ALA A 353 -23.47 8.54 -24.16
C ALA A 353 -22.46 9.69 -24.11
N MET A 354 -21.81 9.84 -22.95
CA MET A 354 -20.76 10.82 -22.70
C MET A 354 -19.44 10.11 -22.46
N GLN A 355 -18.40 10.50 -23.21
CA GLN A 355 -17.05 9.97 -23.07
C GLN A 355 -16.16 10.98 -22.32
N LEU A 356 -15.41 10.49 -21.33
CA LEU A 356 -14.36 11.20 -20.64
C LEU A 356 -13.06 10.41 -20.84
N SER A 357 -12.04 11.05 -21.40
CA SER A 357 -10.75 10.44 -21.68
C SER A 357 -9.67 11.15 -20.88
N PHE A 358 -8.86 10.39 -20.15
CA PHE A 358 -7.78 10.89 -19.33
C PHE A 358 -6.48 10.20 -19.71
N SER A 359 -5.40 10.96 -19.79
CA SER A 359 -4.08 10.47 -20.21
C SER A 359 -3.04 10.72 -19.14
N SER A 360 -2.25 9.68 -18.85
CA SER A 360 -1.17 9.64 -17.86
C SER A 360 -1.63 10.21 -16.52
N ILE A 361 -2.43 9.43 -15.80
CA ILE A 361 -2.84 9.75 -14.43
C ILE A 361 -1.79 9.16 -13.49
N THR A 362 -1.24 10.00 -12.61
CA THR A 362 -0.37 9.56 -11.52
C THR A 362 -0.91 10.00 -10.19
N LEU A 363 -0.95 9.09 -9.21
CA LEU A 363 -1.27 9.39 -7.83
C LEU A 363 -0.14 8.90 -6.93
N ASP A 364 0.54 9.81 -6.26
CA ASP A 364 1.63 9.50 -5.34
C ASP A 364 1.23 9.80 -3.90
N TYR A 365 1.51 8.88 -2.99
CA TYR A 365 1.17 8.98 -1.58
C TYR A 365 2.38 8.75 -0.67
N TYR A 366 2.66 9.74 0.18
CA TYR A 366 3.76 9.79 1.13
C TYR A 366 3.21 9.94 2.55
N PRO A 367 2.97 8.82 3.28
CA PRO A 367 2.32 8.85 4.59
C PRO A 367 3.16 9.45 5.74
N PHE A 368 4.49 9.39 5.64
CA PHE A 368 5.41 9.65 6.76
C PHE A 368 6.56 10.59 6.38
N HIS A 369 6.25 11.75 5.82
CA HIS A 369 7.26 12.74 5.44
C HIS A 369 7.54 13.73 6.57
N ARG A 370 8.81 14.03 6.86
CA ARG A 370 9.17 15.00 7.91
C ARG A 370 8.87 16.42 7.44
N ALA A 371 8.12 17.18 8.25
CA ALA A 371 7.69 18.51 7.85
C ALA A 371 8.90 19.47 7.73
N GLY A 372 9.10 20.02 6.54
CA GLY A 372 10.16 20.98 6.22
C GLY A 372 11.41 20.37 5.58
N ASP A 373 11.52 19.04 5.54
CA ASP A 373 12.55 18.35 4.76
C ASP A 373 12.28 18.52 3.26
N SER A 374 13.30 18.24 2.43
CA SER A 374 13.15 18.35 0.98
C SER A 374 12.43 17.13 0.40
N CYS A 375 11.63 17.36 -0.65
CA CYS A 375 10.90 16.33 -1.38
C CYS A 375 11.52 16.00 -2.76
N VAL A 376 12.79 16.36 -3.01
CA VAL A 376 13.48 16.12 -4.30
C VAL A 376 13.52 14.64 -4.73
N HIS A 377 13.43 13.70 -3.79
CA HIS A 377 13.39 12.27 -4.07
C HIS A 377 11.98 11.77 -4.42
N TRP A 378 10.95 12.61 -4.38
CA TRP A 378 9.60 12.25 -4.74
C TRP A 378 9.49 11.91 -6.23
N MET A 379 8.54 11.03 -6.55
CA MET A 379 8.24 10.67 -7.93
C MET A 379 7.72 11.90 -8.66
N HIS A 380 8.20 12.08 -9.89
CA HIS A 380 7.80 13.18 -10.77
C HIS A 380 8.00 14.56 -10.12
N TYR A 381 9.07 14.72 -9.31
CA TYR A 381 9.44 16.03 -8.80
C TYR A 381 9.63 17.01 -9.96
N SER A 382 8.90 18.12 -9.91
CA SER A 382 8.83 19.12 -10.97
C SER A 382 8.85 20.52 -10.36
N GLU A 383 8.92 21.55 -11.21
CA GLU A 383 8.85 22.95 -10.74
C GLU A 383 7.53 23.25 -10.00
N ALA A 384 6.43 22.56 -10.29
CA ALA A 384 5.18 22.69 -9.53
C ALA A 384 5.37 22.23 -8.07
N THR A 385 5.95 21.04 -7.86
CA THR A 385 6.24 20.51 -6.52
C THR A 385 7.26 21.38 -5.79
N LYS A 386 8.28 21.89 -6.48
CA LYS A 386 9.27 22.83 -5.91
C LYS A 386 8.64 24.17 -5.48
N THR A 387 7.75 24.72 -6.29
CA THR A 387 7.01 25.97 -5.98
C THR A 387 6.14 25.76 -4.74
N ARG A 388 5.40 24.65 -4.71
CA ARG A 388 4.62 24.24 -3.55
C ARG A 388 5.50 24.07 -2.32
N GLU A 389 6.65 23.40 -2.45
CA GLU A 389 7.59 23.14 -1.34
C GLU A 389 8.07 24.45 -0.72
N SER A 390 8.43 25.43 -1.54
CA SER A 390 8.81 26.77 -1.07
C SER A 390 7.66 27.48 -0.35
N TRP A 391 6.44 27.39 -0.88
CA TRP A 391 5.26 28.00 -0.27
C TRP A 391 4.93 27.34 1.09
N ALA A 392 4.91 26.01 1.14
CA ALA A 392 4.63 25.25 2.36
C ALA A 392 5.71 25.49 3.44
N ARG A 393 6.98 25.66 3.04
CA ARG A 393 8.07 26.01 3.96
C ARG A 393 7.81 27.35 4.65
N ASN A 394 7.40 28.38 3.90
CA ASN A 394 7.07 29.69 4.49
C ASN A 394 5.95 29.58 5.53
N LEU A 395 4.89 28.81 5.24
CA LEU A 395 3.79 28.59 6.18
C LEU A 395 4.22 27.81 7.42
N LEU A 396 5.11 26.82 7.26
CA LEU A 396 5.67 26.06 8.37
C LEU A 396 6.56 26.93 9.27
N ASP A 397 7.32 27.84 8.69
CA ASP A 397 8.19 28.75 9.45
C ASP A 397 7.36 29.79 10.21
N GLU A 398 6.29 30.32 9.61
CA GLU A 398 5.31 31.16 10.31
C GLU A 398 4.65 30.41 11.48
N PHE A 399 4.22 29.17 11.25
CA PHE A 399 3.65 28.32 12.30
C PHE A 399 4.64 28.08 13.45
N LYS A 400 5.90 27.72 13.14
CA LYS A 400 6.94 27.52 14.16
C LYS A 400 7.17 28.79 14.98
N SER A 401 7.23 29.95 14.32
CA SER A 401 7.38 31.24 14.99
C SER A 401 6.21 31.53 15.95
N ASN A 402 4.97 31.29 15.51
CA ASN A 402 3.78 31.44 16.35
C ASN A 402 3.80 30.50 17.56
N VAL A 403 4.20 29.23 17.36
CA VAL A 403 4.34 28.26 18.46
C VAL A 403 5.42 28.66 19.45
N GLU A 404 6.55 29.19 19.00
CA GLU A 404 7.61 29.69 19.88
C GLU A 404 7.14 30.90 20.70
N MET A 405 6.41 31.83 20.09
CA MET A 405 5.80 32.98 20.78
C MET A 405 4.78 32.55 21.84
N LEU A 406 3.95 31.55 21.54
CA LEU A 406 3.03 30.95 22.51
C LEU A 406 3.78 30.31 23.68
N LYS A 407 4.87 29.58 23.39
CA LYS A 407 5.70 28.95 24.43
C LYS A 407 6.39 29.98 25.33
N SER A 408 6.86 31.10 24.78
CA SER A 408 7.44 32.18 25.60
C SER A 408 6.37 32.84 26.47
N ALA A 409 5.19 33.15 25.93
CA ALA A 409 4.11 33.75 26.69
C ALA A 409 3.65 32.87 27.88
N VAL A 410 3.56 31.54 27.69
CA VAL A 410 3.22 30.60 28.77
C VAL A 410 4.32 30.55 29.83
N ARG A 411 5.60 30.57 29.41
CA ARG A 411 6.74 30.60 30.34
C ARG A 411 6.74 31.87 31.19
N ASP A 412 6.43 33.01 30.59
CA ASP A 412 6.37 34.30 31.28
C ASP A 412 5.21 34.36 32.29
N GLN A 413 4.09 33.67 32.03
CA GLN A 413 2.98 33.54 32.99
C GLN A 413 3.26 32.57 34.15
N GLN A 414 4.18 31.61 33.97
CA GLN A 414 4.57 30.64 35.01
C GLN A 414 5.78 31.09 35.84
N ALA A 415 6.32 32.29 35.60
CA ALA A 415 7.36 32.87 36.45
C ALA A 415 6.80 33.17 37.87
N PRO A 416 7.47 32.74 38.96
CA PRO A 416 7.01 33.08 40.30
C PRO A 416 7.09 34.60 40.52
N ALA A 417 6.06 35.18 41.14
CA ALA A 417 6.08 36.57 41.58
C ALA A 417 7.34 36.85 42.45
N PRO A 418 7.98 38.03 42.33
CA PRO A 418 9.15 38.34 43.13
C PRO A 418 8.75 38.45 44.62
N ALA A 419 9.10 37.43 45.39
CA ALA A 419 8.98 37.48 46.84
C ALA A 419 10.03 38.45 47.39
N HIS A 420 9.56 39.51 48.03
CA HIS A 420 10.38 40.45 48.79
C HIS A 420 11.26 39.72 49.82
N SER A 421 12.50 40.19 49.90
CA SER A 421 13.61 39.68 50.71
C SER A 421 13.38 39.70 52.22
N SER A 422 13.81 38.63 52.91
CA SER A 422 14.52 38.69 54.21
C SER A 422 15.31 37.39 54.45
N PRO A 423 16.50 37.42 55.09
CA PRO A 423 17.42 36.29 55.13
C PRO A 423 17.23 35.44 56.39
N GLN A 424 16.99 34.14 56.24
CA GLN A 424 17.20 33.16 57.32
C GLN A 424 17.90 31.90 56.82
N HIS A 425 18.96 31.55 57.54
CA HIS A 425 19.78 30.37 57.38
C HIS A 425 18.95 29.07 57.46
N GLY A 426 19.05 28.22 56.43
CA GLY A 426 18.59 26.84 56.47
C GLY A 426 19.22 26.05 55.34
N LYS A 427 20.13 25.12 55.67
CA LYS A 427 20.74 24.18 54.71
C LYS A 427 19.64 23.37 54.01
N ARG A 428 19.45 23.58 52.70
CA ARG A 428 18.72 22.66 51.82
C ARG A 428 19.70 22.10 50.80
N THR A 429 19.85 20.79 50.84
CA THR A 429 20.53 19.97 49.84
C THR A 429 19.77 20.06 48.52
N HIS A 430 20.36 20.72 47.52
CA HIS A 430 19.83 20.78 46.16
C HIS A 430 20.24 19.52 45.39
N THR A 431 19.34 18.55 45.30
CA THR A 431 19.36 17.57 44.20
C THR A 431 18.82 18.26 42.95
N TYR A 432 19.73 18.62 42.05
CA TYR A 432 19.38 19.04 40.69
C TYR A 432 18.89 17.82 39.91
N SER A 433 17.57 17.62 39.86
CA SER A 433 16.95 16.77 38.85
C SER A 433 16.87 17.58 37.56
N PRO A 434 17.52 17.18 36.44
CA PRO A 434 17.26 17.83 35.16
C PRO A 434 15.77 17.68 34.82
N PRO A 435 15.13 18.68 34.19
CA PRO A 435 13.76 18.54 33.73
C PRO A 435 13.70 17.33 32.80
N PRO A 436 12.66 16.48 32.89
CA PRO A 436 12.50 15.37 31.97
C PRO A 436 12.51 15.95 30.55
N GLN A 437 13.49 15.54 29.75
CA GLN A 437 13.53 15.83 28.32
C GLN A 437 12.30 15.13 27.72
N THR A 438 11.19 15.87 27.63
CA THR A 438 10.06 15.42 26.83
C THR A 438 10.60 15.30 25.40
N PRO A 439 10.49 14.13 24.76
CA PRO A 439 10.93 13.97 23.39
C PRO A 439 10.21 15.03 22.57
N LYS A 440 10.96 15.90 21.89
CA LYS A 440 10.38 16.88 20.96
C LYS A 440 9.69 16.09 19.87
N THR A 441 8.37 16.00 19.92
CA THR A 441 7.61 15.35 18.86
C THR A 441 7.79 16.17 17.59
N GLN A 442 8.42 15.56 16.59
CA GLN A 442 8.68 16.21 15.31
C GLN A 442 7.38 16.21 14.49
N LEU A 443 7.08 17.35 13.85
CA LEU A 443 5.93 17.48 12.98
C LEU A 443 6.14 16.62 11.72
N MET A 444 5.17 15.77 11.41
CA MET A 444 5.15 14.93 10.23
C MET A 444 4.08 15.43 9.27
N SER A 445 4.12 14.91 8.04
CA SER A 445 3.19 15.23 6.98
C SER A 445 2.82 13.97 6.20
N SER A 446 1.55 13.87 5.86
CA SER A 446 0.97 12.89 4.96
C SER A 446 0.56 13.61 3.69
N SER A 447 1.16 13.26 2.54
CA SER A 447 0.98 13.99 1.28
C SER A 447 0.45 13.10 0.18
N VAL A 448 -0.54 13.61 -0.54
CA VAL A 448 -1.12 13.00 -1.74
C VAL A 448 -0.89 13.95 -2.91
N VAL A 449 -0.28 13.47 -3.98
CA VAL A 449 -0.03 14.24 -5.21
C VAL A 449 -0.71 13.56 -6.38
N LEU A 450 -1.73 14.23 -6.94
CA LEU A 450 -2.43 13.81 -8.15
C LEU A 450 -1.94 14.65 -9.33
N ARG A 451 -1.53 13.98 -10.41
CA ARG A 451 -1.17 14.61 -11.67
C ARG A 451 -1.88 13.93 -12.83
N MET A 452 -2.18 14.72 -13.85
CA MET A 452 -2.80 14.26 -15.08
C MET A 452 -2.15 14.99 -16.25
N ALA A 453 -1.60 14.24 -17.22
CA ALA A 453 -0.97 14.87 -18.37
C ALA A 453 -1.99 15.51 -19.30
N ASP A 454 -3.10 14.85 -19.62
CA ASP A 454 -4.10 15.41 -20.53
C ASP A 454 -5.49 14.85 -20.21
N PHE A 455 -6.53 15.57 -20.62
CA PHE A 455 -7.91 15.10 -20.58
C PHE A 455 -8.77 15.72 -21.67
N SER A 456 -9.79 14.98 -22.08
CA SER A 456 -10.83 15.42 -22.99
C SER A 456 -12.18 14.89 -22.57
N ILE A 457 -13.15 15.79 -22.43
CA ILE A 457 -14.54 15.52 -22.15
C ILE A 457 -15.33 15.83 -23.41
N TYR A 458 -15.97 14.82 -23.98
CA TYR A 458 -16.70 14.93 -25.24
C TYR A 458 -18.16 15.30 -25.01
N GLN A 459 -18.77 15.95 -25.99
CA GLN A 459 -20.21 16.21 -26.00
C GLN A 459 -20.99 14.89 -25.97
N VAL A 460 -22.19 14.94 -25.38
CA VAL A 460 -23.12 13.80 -25.39
C VAL A 460 -23.43 13.44 -26.84
N SER A 461 -23.27 12.16 -27.16
CA SER A 461 -23.54 11.57 -28.47
C SER A 461 -24.79 10.68 -28.41
N THR A 462 -25.51 10.56 -29.52
CA THR A 462 -26.66 9.65 -29.66
C THR A 462 -26.47 8.74 -30.87
N ALA A 463 -27.15 7.60 -30.91
CA ALA A 463 -27.09 6.66 -32.03
C ALA A 463 -27.51 7.30 -33.38
N ASP A 464 -28.31 8.36 -33.34
CA ASP A 464 -28.79 9.09 -34.52
C ASP A 464 -27.76 10.09 -35.08
N GLN A 465 -26.73 10.46 -34.30
CA GLN A 465 -25.58 11.25 -34.79
C GLN A 465 -24.64 10.37 -35.61
N ARG A 466 -25.10 9.89 -36.77
CA ARG A 466 -24.26 9.17 -37.72
C ARG A 466 -23.27 10.15 -38.39
N ARG A 467 -21.96 9.92 -38.18
CA ARG A 467 -20.80 10.40 -38.98
C ARG A 467 -20.04 11.67 -38.57
N SER A 468 -20.14 12.16 -37.33
CA SER A 468 -19.19 13.18 -36.82
C SER A 468 -18.33 12.58 -35.71
N SER A 469 -17.00 12.76 -35.79
CA SER A 469 -16.10 12.49 -34.66
C SER A 469 -16.61 13.24 -33.42
N PRO A 470 -16.62 12.62 -32.22
CA PRO A 470 -17.08 13.28 -31.01
C PRO A 470 -16.38 14.63 -30.82
N LYS A 471 -17.16 15.71 -30.69
CA LYS A 471 -16.61 17.04 -30.48
C LYS A 471 -16.23 17.20 -29.01
N ALA A 472 -14.98 17.56 -28.73
CA ALA A 472 -14.56 17.90 -27.38
C ALA A 472 -15.34 19.12 -26.87
N MET A 473 -15.97 18.98 -25.70
CA MET A 473 -16.63 20.06 -24.98
C MET A 473 -15.65 20.80 -24.07
N ILE A 474 -14.82 20.04 -23.36
CA ILE A 474 -13.76 20.54 -22.48
C ILE A 474 -12.53 19.70 -22.76
N SER A 475 -11.40 20.31 -23.10
CA SER A 475 -10.14 19.60 -23.24
C SER A 475 -8.97 20.47 -22.80
N CYS A 476 -7.85 19.85 -22.45
CA CYS A 476 -6.61 20.59 -22.31
C CYS A 476 -6.09 20.95 -23.71
N ASN A 477 -5.87 22.23 -24.00
CA ASN A 477 -5.36 22.68 -25.30
C ASN A 477 -3.92 23.18 -25.19
N LYS A 478 -3.02 22.32 -24.70
CA LYS A 478 -1.61 22.66 -24.51
C LYS A 478 -0.92 23.09 -25.81
N LYS A 479 -1.26 22.42 -26.92
CA LYS A 479 -0.66 22.69 -28.23
C LYS A 479 -0.97 24.11 -28.72
N SER A 480 -2.22 24.56 -28.62
CA SER A 480 -2.58 25.92 -29.08
C SER A 480 -2.07 27.01 -28.16
N LEU A 481 -1.79 26.68 -26.89
CA LEU A 481 -1.25 27.59 -25.89
C LEU A 481 0.30 27.52 -25.81
N TYR A 482 0.95 26.72 -26.63
CA TYR A 482 2.40 26.50 -26.62
C TYR A 482 2.97 26.15 -25.23
N LEU A 483 2.21 25.40 -24.43
CA LEU A 483 2.65 24.97 -23.10
C LEU A 483 3.67 23.83 -23.20
N PRO A 484 4.63 23.73 -22.25
CA PRO A 484 5.61 22.65 -22.23
C PRO A 484 4.94 21.26 -22.24
N PRO A 485 5.45 20.29 -23.02
CA PRO A 485 4.87 18.94 -23.07
C PRO A 485 4.82 18.25 -21.70
N GLU A 486 5.87 18.44 -20.91
CA GLU A 486 6.06 17.93 -19.55
C GLU A 486 5.18 18.59 -18.48
N MET A 487 4.57 19.75 -18.74
CA MET A 487 3.68 20.41 -17.78
C MET A 487 2.38 19.60 -17.65
N PRO A 488 1.94 19.15 -16.47
CA PRO A 488 0.68 18.43 -16.33
C PRO A 488 -0.54 19.35 -16.59
N ALA A 489 -1.62 18.80 -17.12
CA ALA A 489 -2.90 19.52 -17.27
C ALA A 489 -3.60 19.78 -15.94
N ILE A 490 -3.37 18.90 -14.96
CA ILE A 490 -3.86 19.02 -13.58
C ILE A 490 -2.73 18.59 -12.66
N HIS A 491 -2.43 19.41 -11.65
CA HIS A 491 -1.55 19.06 -10.54
C HIS A 491 -2.18 19.50 -9.23
N VAL A 492 -2.53 18.53 -8.39
CA VAL A 492 -3.15 18.73 -7.09
C VAL A 492 -2.25 18.10 -6.04
N GLU A 493 -1.89 18.88 -5.02
CA GLU A 493 -1.23 18.38 -3.82
C GLU A 493 -2.10 18.66 -2.60
N PHE A 494 -2.37 17.59 -1.84
CA PHE A 494 -3.00 17.68 -0.53
C PHE A 494 -1.99 17.20 0.52
N THR A 495 -1.79 17.99 1.56
CA THR A 495 -0.94 17.59 2.68
C THR A 495 -1.61 17.89 4.01
N GLU A 496 -1.65 16.86 4.83
CA GLU A 496 -2.09 16.89 6.21
C GLU A 496 -0.87 16.81 7.12
N TYR A 497 -0.77 17.72 8.09
CA TYR A 497 0.31 17.71 9.09
C TYR A 497 -0.19 17.16 10.42
N TYR A 498 0.63 16.31 11.05
CA TYR A 498 0.28 15.65 12.30
C TYR A 498 1.50 15.42 13.19
N PHE A 499 1.26 15.24 14.49
CA PHE A 499 2.28 14.82 15.44
C PHE A 499 2.12 13.32 15.73
N PRO A 500 3.20 12.52 15.65
CA PRO A 500 3.13 11.08 15.90
C PRO A 500 2.70 10.69 17.33
N ASP A 501 2.78 11.60 18.30
CA ASP A 501 2.34 11.36 19.68
C ASP A 501 0.82 11.52 19.87
N GLY A 502 0.07 11.80 18.79
CA GLY A 502 -1.39 11.92 18.81
C GLY A 502 -1.90 13.15 19.57
N LYS A 503 -1.03 14.10 19.93
CA LYS A 503 -1.45 15.34 20.60
C LYS A 503 -1.97 16.33 19.58
N ASP A 504 -3.24 16.69 19.72
CA ASP A 504 -3.84 17.79 18.98
C ASP A 504 -3.29 19.12 19.51
N TYR A 505 -2.41 19.74 18.72
CA TYR A 505 -2.02 21.13 18.94
C TYR A 505 -3.06 22.05 18.30
N PRO A 506 -3.31 23.25 18.86
CA PRO A 506 -4.33 24.14 18.33
C PRO A 506 -3.99 24.54 16.89
N LYS A 507 -4.88 24.14 15.96
CA LYS A 507 -4.85 24.25 14.48
C LYS A 507 -4.19 23.07 13.76
N GLN A 508 -5.03 22.16 13.23
CA GLN A 508 -4.63 21.25 12.15
C GLN A 508 -4.22 22.08 10.92
N LEU A 509 -2.99 21.90 10.46
CA LEU A 509 -2.51 22.48 9.21
C LEU A 509 -2.86 21.50 8.10
N ASN A 510 -3.84 21.86 7.27
CA ASN A 510 -4.14 21.15 6.03
C ASN A 510 -3.89 22.11 4.88
N PHE A 511 -2.95 21.75 4.00
CA PHE A 511 -2.63 22.56 2.82
C PHE A 511 -3.15 21.87 1.58
N PHE A 512 -3.89 22.65 0.77
CA PHE A 512 -4.34 22.26 -0.55
C PHE A 512 -3.69 23.18 -1.57
N PHE A 513 -2.92 22.60 -2.48
CA PHE A 513 -2.27 23.33 -3.56
C PHE A 513 -2.80 22.80 -4.90
N LEU A 514 -3.32 23.71 -5.71
CA LEU A 514 -3.75 23.44 -7.07
C LEU A 514 -2.94 24.33 -8.00
N SER A 515 -2.23 23.70 -8.94
CA SER A 515 -1.62 24.40 -10.07
C SER A 515 -2.21 23.84 -11.37
N ARG A 516 -2.52 24.75 -12.29
CA ARG A 516 -3.13 24.45 -13.59
C ARG A 516 -2.29 25.01 -14.72
#